data_AF-A0A7V6DEZ4-F1
#
_entry.id   AF-A0A7V6DEZ4-F1
#
_cell.length_a   1.000
_cell.length_b   1.000
_cell.length_c   1.000
_cell.angle_alpha   90.00
_cell.angle_beta   90.00
_cell.angle_gamma   90.00
#
_symmetry.space_group_name_H-M   'P 1'
#
loop_
_entity.id
_entity.type
_entity.pdbx_description
1 polymer ?
#
loop_
_entity_poly.entity_id
_entity_poly.type
_entity_poly.pdbx_seq_one_letter_code
_entity_poly.pdbx_strand_id
1 'polypeptide(L)'
;MGAQPRGRFAPVFVAEKVRGNAFRIAGGTPGLEVSWQVTGIRQDAWANAHRIPVEEEKPADEQGFYLHPELFGELPERGVEWGRAPKAMLRSREERARAEALRVSWSPGHEPAAARPR
;
A
#
# COMPACT_ATOMS: atom_id res chain seq x y z
N MET A 1 23.00 -35.92 -2.47
CA MET A 1 22.62 -34.50 -2.26
C MET A 1 21.94 -34.43 -0.90
N GLY A 2 22.73 -34.25 0.16
CA GLY A 2 22.25 -34.36 1.54
C GLY A 2 21.70 -33.03 2.04
N ALA A 3 20.42 -33.00 2.41
CA ALA A 3 19.80 -31.84 3.04
C ALA A 3 20.49 -31.55 4.38
N GLN A 4 21.11 -30.38 4.53
CA GLN A 4 21.62 -29.93 5.82
C GLN A 4 20.44 -29.53 6.73
N PRO A 5 20.48 -29.86 8.04
CA PRO A 5 19.45 -29.47 8.97
C PRO A 5 19.39 -27.94 9.11
N ARG A 6 18.19 -27.38 8.97
CA ARG A 6 17.92 -25.95 9.21
C ARG A 6 18.04 -25.66 10.70
N GLY A 7 19.07 -24.90 11.08
CA GLY A 7 19.28 -24.40 12.43
C GLY A 7 20.01 -25.36 13.36
N ARG A 8 21.35 -25.27 13.38
CA ARG A 8 22.21 -25.78 14.46
C ARG A 8 23.05 -24.62 14.98
N PHE A 9 23.56 -24.70 16.20
CA PHE A 9 24.55 -23.73 16.68
C PHE A 9 25.70 -23.66 15.67
N ALA A 10 25.99 -22.45 15.21
CA ALA A 10 27.06 -22.17 14.27
C ALA A 10 27.95 -21.08 14.90
N PRO A 11 29.24 -21.36 15.17
CA PRO A 11 30.16 -20.38 15.74
C PRO A 11 30.64 -19.42 14.65
N VAL A 12 29.73 -18.59 14.12
CA VAL A 12 30.00 -17.58 13.10
C VAL A 12 30.01 -16.18 13.69
N PHE A 13 30.85 -15.30 13.17
CA PHE A 13 30.98 -13.92 13.64
C PHE A 13 31.41 -12.98 12.51
N VAL A 14 31.17 -11.68 12.70
CA VAL A 14 31.62 -10.64 11.78
C VAL A 14 33.10 -10.36 12.05
N ALA A 15 33.97 -10.84 11.17
CA ALA A 15 35.42 -10.63 11.25
C ALA A 15 35.83 -9.20 10.86
N GLU A 16 35.10 -8.57 9.94
CA GLU A 16 35.29 -7.17 9.58
C GLU A 16 33.95 -6.46 9.45
N LYS A 17 33.84 -5.30 10.10
CA LYS A 17 32.68 -4.42 9.98
C LYS A 17 32.56 -3.88 8.55
N VAL A 18 31.35 -3.44 8.20
CA VAL A 18 31.06 -2.87 6.88
C VAL A 18 32.00 -1.68 6.59
N ARG A 19 32.73 -1.77 5.48
CA ARG A 19 33.54 -0.69 4.89
C ARG A 19 33.52 -0.83 3.38
N GLY A 20 33.24 0.25 2.66
CA GLY A 20 33.21 0.21 1.19
C GLY A 20 32.21 -0.80 0.63
N ASN A 21 31.02 -0.92 1.25
CA ASN A 21 29.96 -1.87 0.89
C ASN A 21 30.34 -3.36 1.00
N ALA A 22 31.44 -3.67 1.70
CA ALA A 22 31.87 -5.03 1.98
C ALA A 22 32.05 -5.22 3.49
N PHE A 23 31.91 -6.45 3.94
CA PHE A 23 32.12 -6.91 5.32
C PHE A 23 32.56 -8.38 5.24
N ARG A 24 33.12 -8.93 6.32
CA ARG A 24 33.57 -10.32 6.32
C ARG A 24 32.92 -11.11 7.45
N ILE A 25 32.36 -12.27 7.12
CA ILE A 25 31.96 -13.29 8.09
C ILE A 25 33.06 -14.34 8.16
N ALA A 26 33.34 -14.83 9.37
CA ALA A 26 34.25 -15.94 9.60
C ALA A 26 33.68 -16.91 10.65
N GLY A 27 34.40 -18.01 10.87
CA GLY A 27 33.99 -19.10 11.74
C GLY A 27 33.17 -20.17 11.01
N GLY A 28 32.54 -21.05 11.77
CA GLY A 28 31.78 -22.19 11.23
C GLY A 28 32.66 -23.30 10.63
N THR A 29 32.00 -24.28 10.02
CA THR A 29 32.62 -25.43 9.34
C THR A 29 32.50 -25.29 7.82
N PRO A 30 33.43 -25.85 7.03
CA PRO A 30 33.32 -25.86 5.57
C PRO A 30 31.96 -26.39 5.08
N GLY A 31 31.38 -25.73 4.08
CA GLY A 31 30.07 -26.09 3.51
C GLY A 31 28.86 -25.62 4.32
N LEU A 32 29.06 -24.85 5.40
CA LEU A 32 27.97 -24.19 6.11
C LEU A 32 27.40 -23.03 5.27
N GLU A 33 26.10 -23.04 5.07
CA GLU A 33 25.36 -21.93 4.48
C GLU A 33 24.89 -20.96 5.58
N VAL A 34 25.02 -19.66 5.33
CA VAL A 34 24.57 -18.61 6.24
C VAL A 34 23.77 -17.56 5.47
N SER A 35 22.71 -17.06 6.09
CA SER A 35 21.93 -15.92 5.61
C SER A 35 22.07 -14.77 6.60
N TRP A 36 22.15 -13.54 6.08
CA TRP A 36 22.44 -12.35 6.87
C TRP A 36 21.62 -11.18 6.33
N GLN A 37 21.28 -10.24 7.21
CA GLN A 37 20.62 -8.99 6.85
C GLN A 37 21.48 -7.82 7.32
N VAL A 38 21.73 -6.87 6.41
CA VAL A 38 22.33 -5.58 6.75
C VAL A 38 21.22 -4.56 6.83
N THR A 39 21.22 -3.79 7.92
CA THR A 39 20.37 -2.62 8.07
C THR A 39 21.24 -1.38 8.20
N GLY A 40 20.73 -0.25 7.75
CA GLY A 40 21.43 1.03 7.79
C GLY A 40 20.45 2.16 8.02
N ILE A 41 20.90 3.19 8.72
CA ILE A 41 20.17 4.44 8.92
C ILE A 41 20.83 5.48 8.03
N ARG A 42 20.03 6.26 7.28
CA ARG A 42 20.53 7.40 6.51
C ARG A 42 21.08 8.48 7.45
N GLN A 43 22.25 9.02 7.12
CA GLN A 43 23.00 9.98 7.95
C GLN A 43 23.30 11.30 7.22
N ASP A 44 22.61 11.59 6.11
CA ASP A 44 22.76 12.87 5.42
C ASP A 44 22.08 14.03 6.19
N ALA A 45 22.52 15.28 5.95
CA ALA A 45 22.03 16.44 6.68
C ALA A 45 20.51 16.62 6.56
N TRP A 46 19.93 16.30 5.40
CA TRP A 46 18.49 16.41 5.18
C TRP A 46 17.72 15.36 6.00
N ALA A 47 18.15 14.10 5.98
CA ALA A 47 17.56 13.01 6.75
C ALA A 47 17.70 13.20 8.27
N ASN A 48 18.80 13.82 8.71
CA ASN A 48 19.01 14.16 10.12
C ASN A 48 18.09 15.32 10.57
N ALA A 49 17.89 16.33 9.72
CA ALA A 49 16.99 17.45 10.00
C ALA A 49 15.49 17.07 9.88
N HIS A 50 15.15 16.15 8.99
CA HIS A 50 13.77 15.75 8.67
C HIS A 50 13.60 14.24 8.86
N ARG A 51 13.79 13.78 10.10
CA ARG A 51 13.64 12.36 10.44
C ARG A 51 12.20 11.93 10.20
N ILE A 52 12.02 10.84 9.45
CA ILE A 52 10.70 10.20 9.34
C ILE A 52 10.40 9.51 10.68
N PRO A 53 9.31 9.86 11.37
CA PRO A 53 8.89 9.16 12.57
C PRO A 53 8.49 7.71 12.24
N VAL A 54 8.80 6.79 13.15
CA VAL A 54 8.52 5.36 12.95
C VAL A 54 7.02 5.08 13.06
N GLU A 55 6.33 5.80 13.94
CA GLU A 55 4.91 5.72 14.18
C GLU A 55 4.36 7.14 14.29
N GLU A 56 3.21 7.38 13.67
CA GLU A 56 2.46 8.63 13.78
C GLU A 56 1.03 8.27 14.23
N GLU A 57 0.48 9.09 15.14
CA GLU A 57 -0.93 8.96 15.49
C GLU A 57 -1.77 9.29 14.26
N LYS A 58 -2.74 8.42 13.97
CA LYS A 58 -3.62 8.61 12.82
C LYS A 58 -4.44 9.90 13.01
N PRO A 59 -4.50 10.80 12.00
CA PRO A 59 -5.35 11.98 12.08
C PRO A 59 -6.78 11.59 12.47
N ALA A 60 -7.39 12.37 13.37
CA ALA A 60 -8.68 12.02 13.97
C ALA A 60 -9.80 11.83 12.93
N ASP A 61 -9.73 12.58 11.84
CA ASP A 61 -10.65 12.49 10.69
C ASP A 61 -10.46 11.22 9.86
N GLU A 62 -9.29 10.58 9.92
CA GLU A 62 -9.03 9.33 9.21
C GLU A 62 -9.31 8.09 10.08
N GLN A 63 -9.44 8.23 11.39
CA GLN A 63 -9.68 7.10 12.29
C GLN A 63 -11.01 6.38 11.96
N GLY A 64 -10.96 5.05 11.94
CA GLY A 64 -12.12 4.21 11.57
C GLY A 64 -12.39 4.08 10.05
N PHE A 65 -11.59 4.72 9.19
CA PHE A 65 -11.65 4.61 7.74
C PHE A 65 -10.48 3.79 7.15
N TYR A 66 -10.68 3.23 5.96
CA TYR A 66 -9.71 2.44 5.20
C TYR A 66 -9.03 3.28 4.12
N LEU A 67 -7.76 2.98 3.81
CA LEU A 67 -7.12 3.53 2.60
C LEU A 67 -7.71 2.88 1.33
N HIS A 68 -8.00 1.58 1.38
CA HIS A 68 -8.55 0.77 0.28
C HIS A 68 -9.67 -0.14 0.79
N PRO A 69 -10.91 0.36 0.94
CA PRO A 69 -12.02 -0.43 1.51
C PRO A 69 -12.35 -1.70 0.71
N GLU A 70 -12.15 -1.69 -0.61
CA GLU A 70 -12.42 -2.81 -1.51
C GLU A 70 -11.59 -4.06 -1.19
N LEU A 71 -10.38 -3.92 -0.64
CA LEU A 71 -9.53 -5.04 -0.24
C LEU A 71 -10.06 -5.78 1.01
N PHE A 72 -11.02 -5.18 1.70
CA PHE A 72 -11.66 -5.72 2.90
C PHE A 72 -13.14 -6.05 2.68
N GLY A 73 -13.65 -5.92 1.45
CA GLY A 73 -15.07 -6.10 1.14
C GLY A 73 -15.97 -5.00 1.72
N GLU A 74 -15.40 -3.86 2.07
CA GLU A 74 -16.10 -2.71 2.63
C GLU A 74 -16.59 -1.76 1.53
N LEU A 75 -17.58 -0.94 1.86
CA LEU A 75 -18.15 0.04 0.94
C LEU A 75 -17.18 1.20 0.65
N PRO A 76 -17.24 1.84 -0.53
CA PRO A 76 -16.44 3.02 -0.86
C PRO A 76 -16.55 4.17 0.17
N GLU A 77 -17.70 4.29 0.84
CA GLU A 77 -17.98 5.23 1.92
C GLU A 77 -17.13 5.05 3.18
N ARG A 78 -16.52 3.87 3.35
CA ARG A 78 -15.58 3.57 4.43
C ARG A 78 -14.15 4.00 4.08
N GLY A 79 -13.92 4.57 2.90
CA GLY A 79 -12.63 5.08 2.45
C GLY A 79 -12.21 6.37 3.15
N VAL A 80 -10.90 6.58 3.30
CA VAL A 80 -10.29 7.70 4.05
C VAL A 80 -10.71 9.08 3.53
N GLU A 81 -11.01 9.20 2.25
CA GLU A 81 -11.46 10.45 1.63
C GLU A 81 -12.82 10.93 2.18
N TRP A 82 -13.67 10.01 2.66
CA TRP A 82 -14.92 10.37 3.35
C TRP A 82 -14.68 10.96 4.74
N GLY A 83 -13.58 10.56 5.40
CA GLY A 83 -13.11 11.16 6.64
C GLY A 83 -12.51 12.54 6.42
N ARG A 84 -11.58 12.65 5.47
CA ARG A 84 -10.86 13.90 5.14
C ARG A 84 -11.74 15.01 4.59
N ALA A 85 -12.70 14.66 3.72
CA ALA A 85 -13.47 15.64 2.95
C ALA A 85 -14.95 15.23 2.72
N PRO A 86 -15.76 15.04 3.78
CA PRO A 86 -17.11 14.48 3.69
C PRO A 86 -18.05 15.29 2.78
N LYS A 87 -17.98 16.63 2.83
CA LYS A 87 -18.83 17.50 2.00
C LYS A 87 -18.53 17.37 0.50
N ALA A 88 -17.25 17.21 0.15
CA ALA A 88 -16.85 17.00 -1.24
C ALA A 88 -17.34 15.65 -1.74
N MET A 89 -17.21 14.60 -0.93
CA MET A 89 -17.67 13.26 -1.26
C MET A 89 -19.19 13.18 -1.44
N LEU A 90 -19.97 13.84 -0.58
CA LEU A 90 -21.43 13.94 -0.72
C LEU A 90 -21.81 14.59 -2.04
N ARG A 91 -21.17 15.71 -2.40
CA ARG A 91 -21.42 16.40 -3.66
C ARG A 91 -21.11 15.51 -4.86
N SER A 92 -19.95 14.85 -4.87
CA SER A 92 -19.59 13.93 -5.95
C SER A 92 -20.56 12.76 -6.07
N ARG A 93 -21.12 12.27 -4.95
CA ARG A 93 -22.15 11.23 -4.95
C ARG A 93 -23.45 11.72 -5.57
N GLU A 94 -23.92 12.91 -5.19
CA GLU A 94 -25.11 13.54 -5.76
C GLU A 94 -24.95 13.80 -7.26
N GLU A 95 -23.78 14.31 -7.68
CA GLU A 95 -23.46 14.56 -9.08
C GLU A 95 -23.45 13.26 -9.90
N ARG A 96 -22.85 12.18 -9.38
CA ARG A 96 -22.87 10.85 -10.02
C ARG A 96 -24.29 10.30 -10.11
N ALA A 97 -25.07 10.37 -9.04
CA ALA A 97 -26.45 9.90 -9.03
C ALA A 97 -27.31 10.68 -10.04
N ARG A 98 -27.13 12.00 -10.12
CA ARG A 98 -27.82 12.85 -11.10
C ARG A 98 -27.40 12.53 -12.53
N ALA A 99 -26.10 12.36 -12.78
CA ALA A 99 -25.59 12.00 -14.09
C ALA A 99 -26.08 10.60 -14.54
N GLU A 100 -26.13 9.65 -13.61
CA GLU A 100 -26.67 8.32 -13.85
C GLU A 100 -28.18 8.36 -14.12
N ALA A 101 -28.96 9.12 -13.32
CA ALA A 101 -30.38 9.31 -13.57
C ALA A 101 -30.64 9.94 -14.95
N LEU A 102 -29.86 10.96 -15.33
CA LEU A 102 -29.93 11.57 -16.66
C LEU A 102 -29.59 10.55 -17.76
N ARG A 103 -28.53 9.75 -17.58
CA ARG A 103 -28.13 8.68 -18.50
C ARG A 103 -29.22 7.62 -18.66
N VAL A 104 -29.86 7.21 -17.57
CA VAL A 104 -30.96 6.23 -17.60
C VAL A 104 -32.20 6.82 -18.25
N SER A 105 -32.49 8.11 -18.00
CA SER A 105 -33.63 8.81 -18.60
C SER A 105 -33.45 9.06 -20.10
N TRP A 106 -32.19 9.17 -20.57
CA TRP A 106 -31.86 9.28 -21.99
C TRP A 106 -31.33 7.94 -22.51
N SER A 107 -32.26 7.06 -22.89
CA SER A 107 -31.93 5.84 -23.65
C SER A 107 -32.36 6.06 -25.11
N PRO A 108 -31.42 6.23 -26.08
CA PRO A 108 -31.80 6.45 -27.47
C PRO A 108 -32.30 5.13 -28.06
N GLY A 109 -33.61 4.94 -28.08
CA GLY A 109 -34.21 3.69 -28.56
C GLY A 109 -35.74 3.61 -28.60
N HIS A 110 -36.46 4.74 -28.61
CA HIS A 110 -37.89 4.73 -28.90
C HIS A 110 -38.21 5.74 -30.00
N GLU A 111 -37.91 5.36 -31.24
CA GLU A 111 -38.45 6.02 -32.42
C GLU A 111 -39.89 5.52 -32.60
N PRO A 112 -40.94 6.33 -32.40
CA PRO A 112 -42.30 5.88 -32.69
C PRO A 112 -42.42 5.71 -34.20
N ALA A 113 -42.75 4.51 -34.65
CA ALA A 113 -42.96 4.20 -36.06
C ALA A 113 -43.95 5.20 -36.68
N ALA A 114 -43.42 6.10 -37.51
CA ALA A 114 -44.22 7.04 -38.27
C ALA A 114 -45.09 6.26 -39.26
N ALA A 115 -46.40 6.20 -38.98
CA ALA A 115 -47.39 5.67 -39.89
C ALA A 115 -47.35 6.45 -41.21
N ARG A 116 -46.97 5.78 -42.30
CA ARG A 116 -47.01 6.35 -43.65
C ARG A 116 -48.47 6.41 -44.13
N PRO A 117 -48.97 7.56 -44.62
CA PRO A 117 -50.26 7.60 -45.27
C PRO A 117 -50.21 6.94 -46.66
N ARG A 118 -51.34 6.38 -47.08
CA ARG A 118 -51.56 5.58 -48.29
C ARG A 118 -51.47 6.39 -49.58
#